data_AF-A0ABD5ZMU5-F1
#
_entry.id   AF-A0ABD5ZMU5-F1
#
_cell.length_a   1.000
_cell.length_b   1.000
_cell.length_c   1.000
_cell.angle_alpha   90.00
_cell.angle_beta   90.00
_cell.angle_gamma   90.00
#
_symmetry.space_group_name_H-M   'P 1'
#
loop_
_entity.id
_entity.type
_entity.pdbx_description
1 polymer ?
#
loop_
_entity_poly.entity_id
_entity_poly.type
_entity_poly.pdbx_seq_one_letter_code
_entity_poly.pdbx_strand_id
1 'polypeptide(L)'
;MSRRGQLVLLTAAVVAAALAPALLAYLQLGYHADRDAAADFEDPAANAVRVLDRAAFEARLDGDYAWANRTRAADRVRATLRPRIDRLAGSRVADGTATLVSYNATAARAWVESSCPGGDGRVFGPCRADGGVVVQERAGEAALVAVAFDVRVVTERGETRLTVVATPS
;
A
#
# COMPACT_ATOMS: atom_id res chain seq x y z
N MET A 1 -49.82 -10.60 -27.91
CA MET A 1 -48.63 -10.54 -27.05
C MET A 1 -48.63 -11.76 -26.13
N SER A 2 -47.98 -12.83 -26.58
CA SER A 2 -48.16 -14.17 -26.02
C SER A 2 -47.19 -14.45 -24.86
N ARG A 3 -47.73 -14.89 -23.71
CA ARG A 3 -47.04 -15.27 -22.46
C ARG A 3 -45.77 -16.11 -22.61
N ARG A 4 -45.59 -16.79 -23.74
CA ARG A 4 -44.42 -17.62 -24.04
C ARG A 4 -43.15 -16.81 -24.31
N GLY A 5 -43.25 -15.60 -24.90
CA GLY A 5 -42.08 -14.74 -25.13
C GLY A 5 -41.52 -14.14 -23.83
N GLN A 6 -42.38 -13.88 -22.84
CA GLN A 6 -41.98 -13.36 -21.53
C GLN A 6 -41.30 -14.42 -20.65
N LEU A 7 -41.71 -15.69 -20.75
CA LEU A 7 -41.07 -16.78 -20.00
C LEU A 7 -39.62 -17.05 -20.47
N VAL A 8 -39.35 -16.94 -21.77
CA VAL A 8 -38.00 -17.15 -22.33
C VAL A 8 -37.03 -16.03 -21.91
N LEU A 9 -37.52 -14.78 -21.81
CA LEU A 9 -36.71 -13.65 -21.35
C LEU A 9 -36.39 -13.75 -19.85
N LEU A 10 -37.34 -14.22 -19.04
CA LEU A 10 -37.13 -14.42 -17.60
C LEU A 10 -36.09 -15.53 -17.33
N THR A 11 -36.15 -16.65 -18.05
CA THR A 11 -35.14 -17.71 -17.88
C THR A 11 -33.75 -17.31 -18.36
N ALA A 12 -33.65 -16.59 -19.48
CA ALA A 12 -32.38 -16.07 -19.96
C ALA A 12 -31.74 -15.07 -18.98
N ALA A 13 -32.54 -14.18 -18.39
CA ALA A 13 -32.06 -13.22 -17.41
C ALA A 13 -31.55 -13.89 -16.11
N VAL A 14 -32.22 -14.95 -15.65
CA VAL A 14 -31.79 -15.71 -14.47
C VAL A 14 -30.45 -16.42 -14.72
N VAL A 15 -30.25 -17.01 -15.91
CA VAL A 15 -28.96 -17.64 -16.26
C VAL A 15 -27.84 -16.60 -16.37
N ALA A 16 -28.10 -15.44 -16.97
CA ALA A 16 -27.12 -14.35 -17.03
C ALA A 16 -26.75 -13.82 -15.63
N ALA A 17 -27.73 -13.65 -14.74
CA ALA A 17 -27.49 -13.25 -13.36
C ALA A 17 -26.74 -14.32 -12.55
N ALA A 18 -26.95 -15.61 -12.84
CA ALA A 18 -26.23 -16.71 -12.20
C ALA A 18 -24.76 -16.82 -12.66
N LEU A 19 -24.44 -16.36 -13.87
CA LEU A 19 -23.07 -16.36 -14.42
C LEU A 19 -22.29 -15.08 -14.10
N ALA A 20 -22.98 -13.99 -13.72
CA ALA A 20 -22.34 -12.73 -13.34
C ALA A 20 -21.28 -12.85 -12.23
N PRO A 21 -21.45 -13.66 -11.16
CA PRO A 21 -20.43 -13.84 -10.13
C PRO A 21 -19.14 -14.49 -10.66
N ALA A 22 -19.24 -15.43 -11.60
CA ALA A 22 -18.07 -16.09 -12.20
C ALA A 22 -17.28 -15.13 -13.11
N LEU A 23 -18.00 -14.28 -13.85
CA LEU A 23 -17.40 -13.17 -14.62
C LEU A 23 -16.75 -12.12 -13.71
N LEU A 24 -17.38 -11.76 -12.59
CA LEU A 24 -16.80 -10.85 -11.59
C LEU A 24 -15.56 -11.44 -10.94
N ALA A 25 -15.55 -12.74 -10.64
CA ALA A 25 -14.36 -13.43 -10.14
C ALA A 25 -13.23 -13.41 -11.18
N TYR A 26 -13.55 -13.62 -12.46
CA TYR A 26 -12.57 -13.52 -13.56
C TYR A 26 -12.03 -12.09 -13.74
N LEU A 27 -12.88 -11.07 -13.56
CA LEU A 27 -12.44 -9.67 -13.57
C LEU A 27 -11.64 -9.30 -12.32
N GLN A 28 -11.90 -9.89 -11.15
CA GLN A 28 -11.06 -9.71 -9.97
C GLN A 28 -9.67 -10.35 -10.15
N LEU A 29 -9.60 -11.49 -10.84
CA LEU A 29 -8.33 -12.08 -11.29
C LEU A 29 -7.63 -11.19 -12.33
N GLY A 30 -8.38 -10.54 -13.22
CA GLY A 30 -7.84 -9.62 -14.24
C GLY A 30 -7.48 -8.21 -13.72
N TYR A 31 -8.11 -7.74 -12.64
CA TYR A 31 -7.82 -6.43 -12.03
C TYR A 31 -6.52 -6.44 -11.20
N HIS A 32 -5.93 -7.62 -11.03
CA HIS A 32 -4.58 -7.81 -10.53
C HIS A 32 -3.56 -8.14 -11.64
N ALA A 33 -3.98 -8.24 -12.90
CA ALA A 33 -3.17 -8.75 -14.02
C ALA A 33 -2.63 -7.65 -14.97
N ASP A 34 -2.58 -6.39 -14.56
CA ASP A 34 -1.64 -5.41 -15.14
C ASP A 34 -0.35 -5.36 -14.29
N ARG A 35 0.11 -6.54 -13.87
CA ARG A 35 1.33 -6.79 -13.08
C ARG A 35 2.11 -8.02 -13.56
N ASP A 36 1.76 -8.62 -14.71
CA ASP A 36 2.30 -9.94 -15.13
C ASP A 36 3.29 -9.89 -16.32
N ALA A 37 3.88 -8.73 -16.63
CA ALA A 37 4.87 -8.64 -17.71
C ALA A 37 6.33 -9.01 -17.31
N ALA A 38 6.58 -9.57 -16.11
CA ALA A 38 7.94 -9.83 -15.64
C ALA A 38 8.13 -11.11 -14.80
N ALA A 39 7.33 -12.15 -15.05
CA ALA A 39 7.29 -13.38 -14.25
C ALA A 39 8.40 -14.41 -14.55
N ASP A 40 9.67 -14.00 -14.67
CA ASP A 40 10.77 -14.99 -14.81
C ASP A 40 12.09 -14.64 -14.07
N PHE A 41 12.08 -13.66 -13.17
CA PHE A 41 13.16 -13.44 -12.21
C PHE A 41 12.56 -13.07 -10.86
N GLU A 42 12.78 -13.92 -9.85
CA GLU A 42 12.54 -13.72 -8.41
C GLU A 42 12.14 -12.28 -8.02
N ASP A 43 10.82 -12.02 -7.89
CA ASP A 43 10.24 -10.66 -7.91
C ASP A 43 10.98 -9.65 -7.00
N PRO A 44 11.82 -8.77 -7.57
CA PRO A 44 12.61 -7.81 -6.83
C PRO A 44 11.75 -6.81 -6.04
N ALA A 45 10.49 -6.64 -6.46
CA ALA A 45 9.51 -5.77 -5.84
C ALA A 45 8.90 -6.43 -4.59
N ALA A 46 8.54 -7.71 -4.64
CA ALA A 46 8.07 -8.46 -3.48
C ALA A 46 9.10 -8.49 -2.33
N ASN A 47 10.39 -8.60 -2.67
CA ASN A 47 11.46 -8.50 -1.67
C ASN A 47 11.56 -7.09 -1.08
N ALA A 48 11.46 -6.04 -1.92
CA ALA A 48 11.48 -4.66 -1.46
C ALA A 48 10.34 -4.36 -0.47
N VAL A 49 9.12 -4.85 -0.75
CA VAL A 49 7.97 -4.71 0.15
C VAL A 49 8.26 -5.33 1.52
N ARG A 50 8.71 -6.59 1.56
CA ARG A 50 9.03 -7.27 2.84
C ARG A 50 10.07 -6.51 3.68
N VAL A 51 11.12 -5.98 3.03
CA VAL A 51 12.14 -5.21 3.74
C VAL A 51 11.57 -3.89 4.26
N LEU A 52 10.71 -3.22 3.49
CA LEU A 52 10.08 -1.96 3.90
C LEU A 52 9.08 -2.16 5.05
N ASP A 53 8.29 -3.23 5.02
CA ASP A 53 7.39 -3.59 6.14
C ASP A 53 8.18 -3.84 7.42
N ARG A 54 9.25 -4.63 7.33
CA ARG A 54 10.14 -4.86 8.47
C ARG A 54 10.78 -3.56 8.98
N ALA A 55 11.23 -2.70 8.06
CA ALA A 55 11.81 -1.41 8.43
C ALA A 55 10.78 -0.48 9.09
N ALA A 56 9.53 -0.47 8.62
CA ALA A 56 8.43 0.29 9.22
C ALA A 56 8.12 -0.21 10.64
N PHE A 57 8.11 -1.53 10.86
CA PHE A 57 7.99 -2.11 12.20
C PHE A 57 9.12 -1.66 13.14
N GLU A 58 10.37 -1.67 12.66
CA GLU A 58 11.53 -1.18 13.43
C GLU A 58 11.46 0.34 13.72
N ALA A 59 10.74 1.10 12.89
CA ALA A 59 10.55 2.54 13.04
C ALA A 59 9.35 2.93 13.91
N ARG A 60 8.68 1.97 14.56
CA ARG A 60 7.58 2.22 15.50
C ARG A 60 7.99 3.22 16.59
N LEU A 61 7.02 3.99 17.07
CA LEU A 61 7.20 4.96 18.14
C LEU A 61 6.72 4.34 19.45
N ASP A 62 7.55 4.43 20.50
CA ASP A 62 7.29 3.85 21.82
C ASP A 62 6.66 4.86 22.80
N GLY A 63 5.82 5.77 22.30
CA GLY A 63 5.20 6.83 23.12
C GLY A 63 6.08 8.05 23.39
N ASP A 64 7.29 8.10 22.84
CA ASP A 64 8.27 9.18 23.07
C ASP A 64 7.83 10.57 22.57
N TYR A 65 6.74 10.65 21.79
CA TYR A 65 6.32 11.88 21.13
C TYR A 65 4.86 12.20 21.45
N ALA A 66 4.66 13.28 22.22
CA ALA A 66 3.33 13.89 22.35
C ALA A 66 2.76 14.23 20.96
N TRP A 67 1.44 14.10 20.79
CA TRP A 67 0.73 14.37 19.54
C TRP A 67 0.94 15.78 19.00
N ALA A 68 1.10 16.76 19.90
CA ALA A 68 1.48 18.13 19.52
C ALA A 68 2.79 18.16 18.71
N ASN A 69 3.70 17.23 18.96
CA ASN A 69 5.00 17.07 18.30
C ASN A 69 5.00 16.04 17.16
N ARG A 70 3.84 15.64 16.63
CA ARG A 70 3.69 14.63 15.57
C ARG A 70 4.58 14.82 14.33
N THR A 71 4.90 16.05 13.94
CA THR A 71 5.84 16.31 12.83
C THR A 71 7.26 15.88 13.19
N ARG A 72 7.73 16.13 14.42
CA ARG A 72 9.02 15.61 14.90
C ARG A 72 9.00 14.08 15.00
N ALA A 73 7.86 13.51 15.34
CA ALA A 73 7.67 12.05 15.34
C ALA A 73 7.84 11.47 13.92
N ALA A 74 7.24 12.11 12.91
CA ALA A 74 7.42 11.72 11.50
C ALA A 74 8.88 11.89 11.03
N ASP A 75 9.56 12.96 11.44
CA ASP A 75 10.99 13.14 11.17
C ASP A 75 11.84 12.04 11.81
N ARG A 76 11.51 11.63 13.04
CA ARG A 76 12.18 10.52 13.72
C ARG A 76 12.01 9.22 12.95
N VAL A 77 10.78 8.91 12.50
CA VAL A 77 10.49 7.73 11.66
C VAL A 77 11.35 7.76 10.39
N ARG A 78 11.37 8.89 9.67
CA ARG A 78 12.22 9.05 8.47
C ARG A 78 13.71 8.85 8.77
N ALA A 79 14.19 9.40 9.88
CA ALA A 79 15.58 9.24 10.31
C ALA A 79 15.93 7.79 10.66
N THR A 80 15.00 7.03 11.26
CA THR A 80 15.17 5.61 11.56
C THR A 80 15.17 4.75 10.29
N LEU A 81 14.32 5.07 9.32
CA LEU A 81 14.19 4.33 8.06
C LEU A 81 15.35 4.58 7.09
N ARG A 82 15.94 5.78 7.09
CA ARG A 82 16.95 6.19 6.11
C ARG A 82 18.12 5.20 5.96
N PRO A 83 18.79 4.71 7.03
CA PRO A 83 19.89 3.75 6.88
C PRO A 83 19.47 2.38 6.30
N ARG A 84 18.19 2.02 6.38
CA ARG A 84 17.65 0.79 5.76
C ARG A 84 17.38 1.02 4.27
N ILE A 85 16.80 2.17 3.93
CA ILE A 85 16.55 2.60 2.56
C ILE A 85 17.87 2.74 1.79
N ASP A 86 18.87 3.41 2.38
CA ASP A 86 20.18 3.61 1.76
C ASP A 86 20.89 2.28 1.49
N ARG A 87 20.74 1.30 2.39
CA ARG A 87 21.26 -0.06 2.19
C ARG A 87 20.57 -0.80 1.05
N LEU A 88 19.24 -0.70 0.94
CA LEU A 88 18.49 -1.28 -0.18
C LEU A 88 18.93 -0.69 -1.52
N ALA A 89 19.21 0.61 -1.56
CA ALA A 89 19.72 1.28 -2.75
C ALA A 89 21.16 0.85 -3.07
N GLY A 90 22.02 0.76 -2.06
CA GLY A 90 23.44 0.42 -2.23
C GLY A 90 23.74 -1.05 -2.53
N SER A 91 22.95 -2.00 -2.01
CA SER A 91 23.26 -3.43 -2.13
C SER A 91 23.07 -3.99 -3.54
N ARG A 92 22.28 -3.34 -4.40
CA ARG A 92 21.92 -3.88 -5.73
C ARG A 92 22.66 -3.25 -6.91
N VAL A 93 23.37 -2.14 -6.70
CA VAL A 93 24.25 -1.54 -7.73
C VAL A 93 25.36 -2.53 -8.14
N ALA A 94 25.75 -3.44 -7.26
CA ALA A 94 26.72 -4.50 -7.54
C ALA A 94 26.22 -5.56 -8.55
N ASP A 95 24.90 -5.73 -8.70
CA ASP A 95 24.27 -6.79 -9.50
C ASP A 95 23.58 -6.24 -10.77
N GLY A 96 23.96 -5.03 -11.23
CA GLY A 96 23.35 -4.40 -12.41
C GLY A 96 21.89 -3.98 -12.24
N THR A 97 21.39 -3.95 -10.99
CA THR A 97 20.00 -3.60 -10.66
C THR A 97 19.97 -2.37 -9.73
N ALA A 98 19.46 -1.24 -10.18
CA ALA A 98 19.28 -0.08 -9.30
C ALA A 98 17.90 -0.11 -8.63
N THR A 99 17.85 -0.02 -7.30
CA THR A 99 16.59 0.17 -6.55
C THR A 99 16.56 1.56 -5.94
N LEU A 100 15.59 2.36 -6.33
CA LEU A 100 15.36 3.69 -5.77
C LEU A 100 14.08 3.63 -4.94
N VAL A 101 14.15 4.09 -3.70
CA VAL A 101 13.00 4.19 -2.80
C VAL A 101 12.85 5.65 -2.39
N SER A 102 11.64 6.17 -2.51
CA SER A 102 11.29 7.54 -2.12
C SER A 102 9.98 7.55 -1.35
N TYR A 103 9.80 8.52 -0.46
CA TYR A 103 8.54 8.67 0.27
C TYR A 103 7.44 9.21 -0.65
N ASN A 104 6.23 8.64 -0.58
CA ASN A 104 5.08 9.10 -1.37
C ASN A 104 4.04 9.81 -0.49
N ALA A 105 4.07 11.14 -0.51
CA ALA A 105 3.14 11.96 0.26
C ALA A 105 1.67 11.85 -0.21
N THR A 106 1.45 11.62 -1.51
CA THR A 106 0.10 11.48 -2.07
C THR A 106 -0.53 10.17 -1.65
N ALA A 107 0.20 9.06 -1.73
CA ALA A 107 -0.26 7.77 -1.27
C ALA A 107 -0.50 7.74 0.24
N ALA A 108 0.34 8.41 1.04
CA ALA A 108 0.10 8.54 2.48
C ALA A 108 -1.19 9.30 2.80
N ARG A 109 -1.51 10.37 2.05
CA ARG A 109 -2.78 11.10 2.20
C ARG A 109 -3.98 10.25 1.79
N ALA A 110 -3.89 9.58 0.63
CA ALA A 110 -4.92 8.67 0.16
C ALA A 110 -5.19 7.56 1.18
N TRP A 111 -4.15 7.00 1.79
CA TRP A 111 -4.29 6.01 2.87
C TRP A 111 -5.02 6.58 4.09
N VAL A 112 -4.74 7.82 4.49
CA VAL A 112 -5.48 8.47 5.59
C VAL A 112 -6.97 8.56 5.25
N GLU A 113 -7.31 8.92 4.01
CA GLU A 113 -8.70 9.07 3.58
C GLU A 113 -9.45 7.73 3.50
N SER A 114 -8.78 6.66 3.06
CA SER A 114 -9.42 5.35 2.86
C SER A 114 -9.37 4.43 4.08
N SER A 115 -8.36 4.58 4.93
CA SER A 115 -8.00 3.56 5.93
C SER A 115 -7.92 4.09 7.34
N CYS A 116 -7.90 5.42 7.55
CA CYS A 116 -7.97 5.97 8.90
C CYS A 116 -9.40 5.85 9.46
N PRO A 117 -9.59 5.24 10.64
CA PRO A 117 -10.91 5.22 11.30
C PRO A 117 -11.40 6.65 11.61
N GLY A 118 -12.63 6.97 11.20
CA GLY A 118 -13.27 8.26 11.42
C GLY A 118 -14.59 8.17 12.21
N GLY A 119 -15.26 9.32 12.38
CA GLY A 119 -16.57 9.42 13.01
C GLY A 119 -16.58 9.31 14.53
N ASP A 120 -17.80 9.23 15.10
CA ASP A 120 -18.06 9.24 16.55
C ASP A 120 -17.71 7.91 17.24
N GLY A 121 -17.52 6.84 16.45
CA GLY A 121 -17.13 5.51 16.94
C GLY A 121 -15.61 5.24 16.95
N ARG A 122 -14.77 6.24 16.66
CA ARG A 122 -13.32 6.02 16.61
C ARG A 122 -12.75 5.80 18.02
N VAL A 123 -11.95 4.74 18.17
CA VAL A 123 -11.26 4.39 19.43
C VAL A 123 -10.02 5.26 19.67
N PHE A 124 -9.41 5.77 18.59
CA PHE A 124 -8.22 6.60 18.62
C PHE A 124 -8.48 7.96 17.98
N GLY A 125 -7.57 8.91 18.19
CA GLY A 125 -7.67 10.23 17.58
C GLY A 125 -7.37 10.21 16.06
N PRO A 126 -7.32 11.39 15.43
CA PRO A 126 -7.18 11.50 13.99
C PRO A 126 -5.83 10.98 13.49
N CYS A 127 -5.80 10.52 12.23
CA CYS A 127 -4.56 10.28 11.52
C CYS A 127 -4.07 11.57 10.83
N ARG A 128 -2.75 11.67 10.67
CA ARG A 128 -2.09 12.76 9.96
C ARG A 128 -0.99 12.18 9.07
N ALA A 129 -1.05 12.52 7.78
CA ALA A 129 0.04 12.26 6.85
C ALA A 129 1.03 13.44 6.84
N ASP A 130 2.31 13.12 6.88
CA ASP A 130 3.44 14.05 6.84
C ASP A 130 4.55 13.43 5.99
N GLY A 131 4.79 13.96 4.78
CA GLY A 131 5.93 13.56 3.94
C GLY A 131 6.05 12.05 3.68
N GLY A 132 4.93 11.35 3.46
CA GLY A 132 4.90 9.90 3.25
C GLY A 132 4.75 9.06 4.52
N VAL A 133 4.87 9.64 5.72
CA VAL A 133 4.64 8.96 6.99
C VAL A 133 3.23 9.27 7.48
N VAL A 134 2.52 8.27 8.02
CA VAL A 134 1.21 8.45 8.64
C VAL A 134 1.28 8.10 10.11
N VAL A 135 0.90 9.06 10.94
CA VAL A 135 0.81 8.91 12.40
C VAL A 135 -0.64 9.08 12.87
N GLN A 136 -0.99 8.45 13.97
CA GLN A 136 -2.29 8.52 14.62
C GLN A 136 -2.13 8.97 16.07
N GLU A 137 -3.04 9.82 16.54
CA GLU A 137 -3.11 10.17 17.95
C GLU A 137 -3.64 9.00 18.79
N ARG A 138 -2.85 8.57 19.78
CA ARG A 138 -3.23 7.55 20.76
C ARG A 138 -2.88 8.04 22.15
N ALA A 139 -3.89 8.24 23.00
CA ALA A 139 -3.71 8.74 24.36
C ALA A 139 -2.85 10.01 24.49
N GLY A 140 -2.96 10.94 23.52
CA GLY A 140 -2.16 12.17 23.47
C GLY A 140 -0.75 12.00 22.90
N GLU A 141 -0.39 10.82 22.40
CA GLU A 141 0.90 10.50 21.79
C GLU A 141 0.75 10.22 20.28
N ALA A 142 1.82 10.41 19.52
CA ALA A 142 1.89 10.06 18.11
C ALA A 142 2.35 8.62 17.94
N ALA A 143 1.51 7.77 17.34
CA ALA A 143 1.83 6.40 16.97
C ALA A 143 1.99 6.28 15.45
N LEU A 144 3.03 5.58 14.98
CA LEU A 144 3.19 5.25 13.56
C LEU A 144 2.14 4.21 13.14
N VAL A 145 1.40 4.47 12.05
CA VAL A 145 0.37 3.54 11.53
C VAL A 145 0.58 3.14 10.07
N ALA A 146 1.28 3.97 9.28
CA ALA A 146 1.68 3.59 7.93
C ALA A 146 2.86 4.43 7.43
N VAL A 147 3.59 3.92 6.45
CA VAL A 147 4.56 4.67 5.65
C VAL A 147 4.38 4.32 4.18
N ALA A 148 4.20 5.33 3.34
CA ALA A 148 4.04 5.17 1.90
C ALA A 148 5.33 5.50 1.15
N PHE A 149 5.69 4.62 0.22
CA PHE A 149 6.87 4.72 -0.62
C PHE A 149 6.52 4.53 -2.10
N ASP A 150 7.29 5.17 -2.96
CA ASP A 150 7.46 4.75 -4.36
C ASP A 150 8.79 4.03 -4.48
N VAL A 151 8.73 2.82 -5.03
CA VAL A 151 9.89 1.98 -5.34
C VAL A 151 10.03 1.91 -6.86
N ARG A 152 11.22 2.20 -7.34
CA ARG A 152 11.61 2.05 -8.74
C ARG A 152 12.76 1.07 -8.82
N VAL A 153 12.59 0.02 -9.61
CA VAL A 153 13.62 -0.97 -9.90
C VAL A 153 14.02 -0.81 -11.36
N VAL A 154 15.29 -0.51 -11.60
CA VAL A 154 15.86 -0.40 -12.94
C VAL A 154 16.81 -1.58 -13.15
N THR A 155 16.60 -2.31 -14.23
CA THR A 155 17.43 -3.43 -14.69
C THR A 155 17.86 -3.18 -16.13
N GLU A 156 18.76 -4.00 -16.65
CA GLU A 156 19.12 -3.96 -18.08
C GLU A 156 17.91 -4.20 -19.02
N ARG A 157 16.90 -4.94 -18.53
CA ARG A 157 15.71 -5.31 -19.32
C ARG A 157 14.59 -4.27 -19.26
N GLY A 158 14.68 -3.29 -18.36
CA GLY A 158 13.67 -2.25 -18.20
C GLY A 158 13.50 -1.74 -16.78
N GLU A 159 12.48 -0.89 -16.61
CA GLU A 159 12.14 -0.20 -15.36
C GLU A 159 10.75 -0.64 -14.86
N THR A 160 10.68 -0.99 -13.57
CA THR A 160 9.43 -1.29 -12.86
C THR A 160 9.20 -0.24 -11.77
N ARG A 161 7.96 0.26 -11.66
CA ARG A 161 7.53 1.19 -10.59
C ARG A 161 6.40 0.58 -9.79
N LEU A 162 6.45 0.76 -8.49
CA LEU A 162 5.35 0.39 -7.60
C LEU A 162 5.23 1.38 -6.44
N THR A 163 4.00 1.60 -6.01
CA THR A 163 3.70 2.28 -4.74
C THR A 163 3.43 1.23 -3.67
N VAL A 164 4.05 1.40 -2.51
CA VAL A 164 3.97 0.50 -1.35
C VAL A 164 3.51 1.30 -0.16
N VAL A 165 2.53 0.78 0.59
CA VAL A 165 2.14 1.32 1.89
C VAL A 165 2.44 0.27 2.95
N ALA A 166 3.50 0.49 3.71
CA ALA A 166 3.94 -0.39 4.77
C ALA A 166 3.22 -0.04 6.07
N THR A 167 2.63 -1.04 6.73
CA THR A 167 1.99 -0.88 8.03
C THR A 167 2.79 -1.64 9.09
N PRO A 168 3.20 -1.01 10.20
CA PRO A 168 3.90 -1.71 11.27
C PRO A 168 2.95 -2.67 11.97
N SER A 169 3.00 -3.96 11.61
CA SER A 169 2.22 -5.07 12.19
C SER A 169 3.11 -6.06 12.91
#